data_AF-A0A6J8C5C7-F1
#
_entry.id   AF-A0A6J8C5C7-F1
#
_cell.length_a   1.000
_cell.length_b   1.000
_cell.length_c   1.000
_cell.angle_alpha   90.00
_cell.angle_beta   90.00
_cell.angle_gamma   90.00
#
_symmetry.space_group_name_H-M   'P 1'
#
loop_
_entity.id
_entity.type
_entity.pdbx_description
1 polymer ?
#
loop_
_entity_poly.entity_id
_entity_poly.type
_entity_poly.pdbx_seq_one_letter_code
_entity_poly.pdbx_strand_id
1 'polypeptide(L)'
;MQMAMNLALKGEFTFTQPTVDNRNIVATSNSNGGGCFHENSLVMLHNRKLKRIKDLSVGDKILTMDNNGTLAQDEVIAWIHQVKTGQFIFLQIVHDLGIITLTPEHIIFVGKSRNPQHASNLRPGDELSFFTSYDNRQTVTMAIVSSIHKVEGRGIYAPLTYSGRLLVDNIDVSCYCTLNPLQIVGKDIISSHALAHAGFLPLRMAFKFGLNISSSKLIDKSGIHSYARFLMNVILG
;
A
#
# COMPACT_ATOMS: atom_id res chain seq x y z
N MET A 1 -26.00 8.13 -23.16
CA MET A 1 -24.86 7.34 -22.64
C MET A 1 -23.88 6.99 -23.78
N GLN A 2 -23.48 7.99 -24.59
CA GLN A 2 -22.55 7.82 -25.72
C GLN A 2 -21.52 8.97 -25.81
N MET A 3 -21.56 9.92 -24.87
CA MET A 3 -20.77 11.17 -24.96
C MET A 3 -19.50 11.15 -24.08
N ALA A 4 -19.40 10.21 -23.11
CA ALA A 4 -18.21 10.06 -22.26
C ALA A 4 -17.16 9.11 -22.86
N MET A 5 -17.48 8.39 -23.94
CA MET A 5 -16.60 7.38 -24.54
C MET A 5 -15.67 7.96 -25.64
N ASN A 6 -15.90 9.21 -26.08
CA ASN A 6 -15.17 9.82 -27.20
C ASN A 6 -14.01 10.75 -26.79
N LEU A 7 -13.67 10.85 -25.50
CA LEU A 7 -12.56 11.70 -25.03
C LEU A 7 -11.29 10.91 -24.63
N ALA A 8 -11.31 9.57 -24.69
CA ALA A 8 -10.14 8.73 -24.39
C ALA A 8 -9.32 8.30 -25.64
N LEU A 9 -9.61 8.84 -26.83
CA LEU A 9 -8.99 8.42 -28.10
C LEU A 9 -8.20 9.54 -28.81
N LYS A 10 -7.48 10.39 -28.06
CA LYS A 10 -6.56 11.39 -28.66
C LYS A 10 -5.15 11.44 -28.03
N GLY A 11 -4.75 10.39 -27.31
CA GLY A 11 -3.36 10.22 -26.89
C GLY A 11 -2.86 8.86 -27.36
N GLU A 12 -1.99 8.86 -28.36
CA GLU A 12 -1.31 7.66 -28.85
C GLU A 12 -0.51 7.00 -27.72
N PHE A 13 -1.03 5.91 -27.16
CA PHE A 13 -0.26 4.93 -26.41
C PHE A 13 -0.37 3.60 -27.13
N THR A 14 0.64 3.29 -27.94
CA THR A 14 0.80 1.98 -28.57
C THR A 14 1.10 0.95 -27.49
N PHE A 15 0.10 0.10 -27.19
CA PHE A 15 0.26 -1.08 -26.35
C PHE A 15 1.07 -2.13 -27.13
N THR A 16 2.34 -2.32 -26.77
CA THR A 16 3.10 -3.49 -27.25
C THR A 16 2.77 -4.67 -26.35
N GLN A 17 2.24 -5.75 -26.96
CA GLN A 17 2.06 -7.02 -26.27
C GLN A 17 3.44 -7.56 -25.84
N PRO A 18 3.61 -8.05 -24.59
CA PRO A 18 4.87 -8.67 -24.19
C PRO A 18 5.08 -9.97 -24.98
N THR A 19 6.16 -10.04 -25.74
CA THR A 19 6.66 -11.29 -26.30
C THR A 19 7.21 -12.15 -25.17
N VAL A 20 6.73 -13.39 -25.04
CA VAL A 20 7.23 -14.38 -24.09
C VAL A 20 8.62 -14.83 -24.56
N ASP A 21 9.69 -14.29 -23.96
CA ASP A 21 11.06 -14.80 -24.14
C ASP A 21 11.28 -15.97 -23.17
N ASN A 22 11.41 -17.16 -23.73
CA ASN A 22 11.56 -18.43 -23.01
C ASN A 22 13.02 -18.63 -22.56
N ARG A 23 13.53 -17.71 -21.74
CA ARG A 23 14.82 -17.86 -21.07
C ARG A 23 14.58 -18.25 -19.62
N ASN A 24 15.10 -19.42 -19.26
CA ASN A 24 15.22 -19.92 -17.90
C ASN A 24 15.97 -18.91 -17.02
N ILE A 25 15.25 -17.94 -16.47
CA ILE A 25 15.73 -17.14 -15.35
C ILE A 25 15.26 -17.89 -14.11
N VAL A 26 16.21 -18.48 -13.40
CA VAL A 26 15.97 -19.03 -12.07
C VAL A 26 15.46 -17.88 -11.20
N ALA A 27 14.16 -17.88 -10.89
CA ALA A 27 13.53 -16.93 -9.99
C ALA A 27 14.02 -17.18 -8.56
N THR A 28 15.18 -16.65 -8.20
CA THR A 28 15.63 -16.57 -6.82
C THR A 28 15.22 -15.23 -6.23
N SER A 29 13.96 -15.11 -5.82
CA SER A 29 13.59 -14.16 -4.78
C SER A 29 12.68 -14.87 -3.79
N ASN A 30 13.28 -15.46 -2.75
CA ASN A 30 12.57 -15.68 -1.51
C ASN A 30 12.03 -14.32 -1.08
N SER A 31 10.73 -14.10 -1.24
CA SER A 31 10.02 -12.92 -0.72
C SER A 31 9.87 -13.03 0.80
N ASN A 32 10.97 -13.29 1.51
CA ASN A 32 11.04 -13.23 2.95
C ASN A 32 11.16 -11.75 3.34
N GLY A 33 10.05 -11.01 3.25
CA GLY A 33 10.03 -9.68 3.86
C GLY A 33 8.91 -8.76 3.43
N GLY A 34 7.75 -8.93 4.05
CA GLY A 34 6.74 -7.88 4.24
C GLY A 34 6.00 -7.41 2.99
N GLY A 35 4.68 -7.31 3.10
CA GLY A 35 3.84 -6.72 2.07
C GLY A 35 4.13 -5.24 1.80
N CYS A 36 4.25 -4.88 0.52
CA CYS A 36 4.67 -3.59 0.01
C CYS A 36 3.86 -3.15 -1.22
N PHE A 37 4.05 -1.90 -1.64
CA PHE A 37 3.51 -1.32 -2.86
C PHE A 37 4.54 -1.30 -4.00
N HIS A 38 4.05 -1.32 -5.24
CA HIS A 38 4.87 -1.18 -6.44
C HIS A 38 5.42 0.24 -6.58
N GLU A 39 6.63 0.42 -7.11
CA GLU A 39 7.32 1.73 -7.16
C GLU A 39 6.51 2.86 -7.82
N ASN A 40 5.61 2.50 -8.74
CA ASN A 40 4.81 3.43 -9.53
C ASN A 40 3.41 3.69 -8.96
N SER A 41 3.01 3.01 -7.87
CA SER A 41 1.74 3.26 -7.19
C SER A 41 1.63 4.72 -6.74
N LEU A 42 0.43 5.29 -6.79
CA LEU A 42 0.19 6.71 -6.57
C LEU A 42 -0.40 6.95 -5.19
N VAL A 43 0.26 7.78 -4.40
CA VAL A 43 -0.22 8.25 -3.11
C VAL A 43 -0.80 9.64 -3.25
N MET A 44 -1.95 9.84 -2.62
CA MET A 44 -2.61 11.15 -2.63
C MET A 44 -2.05 12.05 -1.53
N LEU A 45 -1.44 13.16 -1.93
CA LEU A 45 -0.94 14.18 -1.01
C LEU A 45 -2.09 15.00 -0.40
N HIS A 46 -1.83 15.68 0.71
CA HIS A 46 -2.79 16.59 1.36
C HIS A 46 -3.35 17.65 0.41
N ASN A 47 -2.52 18.15 -0.50
CA ASN A 47 -2.91 19.12 -1.54
C ASN A 47 -3.62 18.48 -2.76
N ARG A 48 -4.03 17.20 -2.65
CA ARG A 48 -4.73 16.40 -3.67
C ARG A 48 -3.91 16.10 -4.93
N LYS A 49 -2.62 16.45 -4.95
CA LYS A 49 -1.72 15.98 -6.01
C LYS A 49 -1.37 14.52 -5.77
N LEU A 50 -1.16 13.79 -6.87
CA LEU A 50 -0.66 12.42 -6.81
C LEU A 50 0.87 12.44 -6.83
N LYS A 51 1.48 11.60 -6.00
CA LYS A 51 2.92 11.39 -5.95
C LYS A 51 3.20 9.89 -6.03
N ARG A 52 4.17 9.47 -6.84
CA ARG A 52 4.55 8.05 -6.85
C ARG A 52 5.12 7.67 -5.49
N ILE A 53 4.83 6.47 -5.04
CA ILE A 53 5.26 5.98 -3.73
C ILE A 53 6.79 5.99 -3.61
N LYS A 54 7.53 5.69 -4.69
CA LYS A 54 9.00 5.75 -4.70
C LYS A 54 9.59 7.14 -4.50
N ASP A 55 8.81 8.18 -4.79
CA ASP A 55 9.21 9.57 -4.69
C ASP A 55 8.79 10.19 -3.35
N LEU A 56 8.03 9.48 -2.51
CA LEU A 56 7.62 9.96 -1.19
C LEU A 56 8.83 10.24 -0.30
N SER A 57 8.66 11.24 0.56
CA SER A 57 9.63 11.63 1.57
C SER A 57 8.99 11.53 2.95
N VAL A 58 9.80 11.21 3.96
CA VAL A 58 9.39 11.40 5.36
C VAL A 58 9.06 12.88 5.57
N GLY A 59 7.91 13.14 6.18
CA GLY A 59 7.33 14.47 6.35
C GLY A 59 6.29 14.85 5.28
N ASP A 60 6.14 14.07 4.20
CA ASP A 60 5.08 14.32 3.23
C ASP A 60 3.71 14.19 3.90
N LYS A 61 2.90 15.25 3.79
CA LYS A 61 1.51 15.26 4.23
C LYS A 61 0.64 14.59 3.18
N ILE A 62 -0.12 13.59 3.59
CA ILE A 62 -0.95 12.75 2.71
C ILE A 62 -2.42 12.79 3.13
N LEU A 63 -3.27 12.28 2.26
CA LEU A 63 -4.66 11.97 2.57
C LEU A 63 -4.81 10.49 2.89
N THR A 64 -5.69 10.21 3.85
CA THR A 64 -6.07 8.87 4.30
C THR A 64 -7.55 8.84 4.61
N MET A 65 -8.07 7.69 5.06
CA MET A 65 -9.42 7.60 5.63
C MET A 65 -9.35 7.29 7.13
N ASP A 66 -10.09 8.04 7.94
CA ASP A 66 -10.25 7.76 9.37
C ASP A 66 -11.05 6.46 9.62
N ASN A 67 -11.29 6.09 10.88
CA ASN A 67 -12.06 4.87 11.20
C ASN A 67 -13.53 4.95 10.77
N ASN A 68 -14.08 6.14 10.59
CA ASN A 68 -15.46 6.36 10.15
C ASN A 68 -15.60 6.32 8.62
N GLY A 69 -14.50 6.12 7.88
CA GLY A 69 -14.51 6.16 6.41
C GLY A 69 -14.57 7.58 5.85
N THR A 70 -14.21 8.58 6.67
CA THR A 70 -14.13 9.97 6.27
C THR A 70 -12.69 10.34 5.93
N LEU A 71 -12.50 11.23 4.96
CA LEU A 71 -11.18 11.70 4.57
C LEU A 71 -10.48 12.41 5.74
N ALA A 72 -9.23 12.05 5.99
CA ALA A 72 -8.38 12.62 7.02
C ALA A 72 -6.99 12.98 6.47
N GLN A 73 -6.30 13.87 7.18
CA GLN A 73 -4.91 14.18 6.91
C GLN A 73 -4.01 13.25 7.72
N ASP A 74 -2.89 12.86 7.12
CA ASP A 74 -1.86 12.05 7.78
C ASP A 74 -0.48 12.44 7.23
N GLU A 75 0.55 11.76 7.70
CA GLU A 75 1.93 12.05 7.36
C GLU A 75 2.76 10.79 7.27
N VAL A 76 3.70 10.77 6.32
CA VAL A 76 4.73 9.73 6.24
C VAL A 76 5.78 10.00 7.31
N ILE A 77 5.85 9.14 8.33
CA ILE A 77 6.74 9.35 9.48
C ILE A 77 8.05 8.56 9.41
N ALA A 78 8.08 7.47 8.64
CA ALA A 78 9.27 6.64 8.42
C ALA A 78 9.06 5.71 7.22
N TRP A 79 10.07 4.91 6.90
CA TRP A 79 9.94 3.75 6.00
C TRP A 79 9.99 2.45 6.82
N ILE A 80 8.99 1.58 6.63
CA ILE A 80 9.00 0.21 7.17
C ILE A 80 9.96 -0.65 6.34
N HIS A 81 9.77 -0.60 5.02
CA HIS A 81 10.56 -1.35 4.05
C HIS A 81 10.70 -0.53 2.77
N GLN A 82 11.87 -0.59 2.14
CA GLN A 82 12.06 -0.12 0.78
C GLN A 82 13.22 -0.86 0.12
N VAL A 83 13.01 -1.33 -1.11
CA VAL A 83 14.06 -1.88 -1.97
C VAL A 83 13.88 -1.30 -3.37
N LYS A 84 14.88 -0.54 -3.84
CA LYS A 84 14.78 0.26 -5.09
C LYS A 84 15.11 -0.53 -6.37
N THR A 85 15.69 -1.71 -6.21
CA THR A 85 16.17 -2.57 -7.30
C THR A 85 15.73 -4.00 -7.08
N GLY A 86 15.63 -4.78 -8.15
CA GLY A 86 15.11 -6.15 -8.10
C GLY A 86 13.68 -6.24 -8.61
N GLN A 87 13.31 -7.45 -9.00
CA GLN A 87 11.97 -7.81 -9.44
C GLN A 87 11.25 -8.54 -8.31
N PHE A 88 9.98 -8.19 -8.12
CA PHE A 88 9.14 -8.73 -7.08
C PHE A 88 7.78 -9.11 -7.66
N ILE A 89 7.11 -10.03 -6.98
CA ILE A 89 5.76 -10.46 -7.33
C ILE A 89 4.75 -9.50 -6.71
N PHE A 90 3.82 -9.04 -7.54
CA PHE A 90 2.66 -8.25 -7.15
C PHE A 90 1.37 -8.92 -7.58
N LEU A 91 0.29 -8.54 -6.92
CA LEU A 91 -1.07 -8.69 -7.39
C LEU A 91 -1.51 -7.35 -7.99
N GLN A 92 -1.92 -7.39 -9.25
CA GLN A 92 -2.66 -6.34 -9.90
C GLN A 92 -4.15 -6.63 -9.73
N ILE A 93 -4.80 -5.88 -8.84
CA ILE A 93 -6.21 -6.01 -8.53
C ILE A 93 -6.95 -5.00 -9.40
N VAL A 94 -7.70 -5.51 -10.37
CA VAL A 94 -8.52 -4.71 -11.28
C VAL A 94 -9.91 -4.58 -10.67
N HIS A 95 -10.43 -3.37 -10.64
CA HIS A 95 -11.79 -3.07 -10.22
C HIS A 95 -12.47 -2.15 -11.24
N ASP A 96 -13.78 -2.00 -11.14
CA ASP A 96 -14.61 -1.18 -12.05
C ASP A 96 -14.21 0.31 -12.13
N LEU A 97 -13.50 0.81 -11.12
CA LEU A 97 -13.01 2.20 -11.03
C LEU A 97 -11.50 2.38 -11.29
N GLY A 98 -10.73 1.31 -11.55
CA GLY A 98 -9.27 1.42 -11.65
C GLY A 98 -8.50 0.14 -11.32
N ILE A 99 -7.24 0.32 -10.94
CA ILE A 99 -6.29 -0.76 -10.66
C ILE A 99 -5.43 -0.37 -9.46
N ILE A 100 -5.25 -1.29 -8.52
CA ILE A 100 -4.23 -1.19 -7.46
C ILE A 100 -3.22 -2.32 -7.57
N THR A 101 -1.93 -2.01 -7.38
CA THR A 101 -0.83 -2.98 -7.46
C THR A 101 -0.04 -3.06 -6.16
N LEU A 102 -0.05 -4.22 -5.52
CA LEU A 102 0.58 -4.46 -4.22
C LEU A 102 0.93 -5.94 -4.05
N THR A 103 1.85 -6.25 -3.16
CA THR A 103 2.27 -7.64 -2.92
C THR A 103 1.15 -8.47 -2.26
N PRO A 104 1.15 -9.81 -2.39
CA PRO A 104 0.12 -10.69 -1.81
C PRO A 104 -0.15 -10.50 -0.30
N GLU A 105 0.90 -10.27 0.50
CA GLU A 105 0.82 -10.14 1.97
C GLU A 105 0.42 -8.74 2.47
N HIS A 106 0.16 -7.80 1.55
CA HIS A 106 -0.18 -6.45 1.93
C HIS A 106 -1.63 -6.37 2.42
N ILE A 107 -1.89 -5.59 3.48
CA ILE A 107 -3.21 -5.51 4.10
C ILE A 107 -4.07 -4.45 3.39
N ILE A 108 -5.21 -4.88 2.88
CA ILE A 108 -6.23 -4.06 2.23
C ILE A 108 -7.55 -4.14 3.01
N PHE A 109 -8.35 -3.07 2.96
CA PHE A 109 -9.62 -3.00 3.69
C PHE A 109 -10.80 -3.36 2.77
N VAL A 110 -11.55 -4.38 3.16
CA VAL A 110 -12.61 -4.98 2.34
C VAL A 110 -14.00 -4.74 2.93
N GLY A 111 -14.94 -4.37 2.07
CA GLY A 111 -16.34 -4.11 2.36
C GLY A 111 -16.59 -2.82 3.15
N LYS A 112 -17.87 -2.55 3.41
CA LYS A 112 -18.31 -1.35 4.15
C LYS A 112 -17.75 -1.26 5.57
N SER A 113 -17.56 -2.41 6.21
CA SER A 113 -16.93 -2.51 7.54
C SER A 113 -15.40 -2.32 7.51
N ARG A 114 -14.79 -2.24 6.31
CA ARG A 114 -13.36 -2.03 6.11
C ARG A 114 -12.52 -3.05 6.86
N ASN A 115 -12.90 -4.32 6.73
CA ASN A 115 -12.23 -5.42 7.40
C ASN A 115 -10.84 -5.61 6.79
N PRO A 116 -9.76 -5.58 7.58
CA PRO A 116 -8.40 -5.79 7.08
C PRO A 116 -8.22 -7.24 6.61
N GLN A 117 -7.74 -7.42 5.39
CA GLN A 117 -7.42 -8.73 4.80
C GLN A 117 -6.11 -8.65 4.01
N HIS A 118 -5.43 -9.78 3.84
CA HIS A 118 -4.33 -9.85 2.89
C HIS A 118 -4.87 -9.76 1.46
N ALA A 119 -4.13 -9.09 0.58
CA ALA A 119 -4.50 -8.98 -0.81
C ALA A 119 -4.63 -10.33 -1.54
N SER A 120 -3.85 -11.34 -1.11
CA SER A 120 -3.97 -12.73 -1.60
C SER A 120 -5.34 -13.36 -1.37
N ASN A 121 -6.12 -12.84 -0.42
CA ASN A 121 -7.43 -13.38 -0.06
C ASN A 121 -8.58 -12.72 -0.83
N LEU A 122 -8.31 -11.64 -1.56
CA LEU A 122 -9.31 -10.98 -2.38
C LEU A 122 -9.84 -11.89 -3.48
N ARG A 123 -11.10 -11.68 -3.85
CA ARG A 123 -11.77 -12.35 -4.96
C ARG A 123 -12.57 -11.34 -5.80
N PRO A 124 -12.86 -11.66 -7.07
CA PRO A 124 -13.86 -10.93 -7.83
C PRO A 124 -15.19 -10.83 -7.05
N GLY A 125 -15.77 -9.63 -7.03
CA GLY A 125 -16.97 -9.29 -6.25
C GLY A 125 -16.67 -8.62 -4.90
N ASP A 126 -15.44 -8.67 -4.40
CA ASP A 126 -15.07 -7.93 -3.19
C ASP A 126 -15.17 -6.42 -3.42
N GLU A 127 -15.61 -5.70 -2.39
CA GLU A 127 -15.78 -4.24 -2.41
C GLU A 127 -14.59 -3.56 -1.72
N LEU A 128 -14.01 -2.56 -2.38
CA LEU A 128 -12.90 -1.76 -1.87
C LEU A 128 -13.34 -0.30 -1.74
N SER A 129 -12.88 0.39 -0.68
CA SER A 129 -13.21 1.80 -0.52
C SER A 129 -12.37 2.66 -1.46
N PHE A 130 -13.01 3.22 -2.49
CA PHE A 130 -12.41 4.08 -3.49
C PHE A 130 -12.73 5.54 -3.21
N PHE A 131 -11.70 6.36 -3.13
CA PHE A 131 -11.82 7.79 -2.97
C PHE A 131 -11.79 8.49 -4.33
N THR A 132 -12.76 9.37 -4.57
CA THR A 132 -12.72 10.29 -5.70
C THR A 132 -12.90 11.73 -5.25
N SER A 133 -12.23 12.64 -5.96
CA SER A 133 -12.39 14.08 -5.79
C SER A 133 -12.71 14.69 -7.15
N TYR A 134 -13.92 15.21 -7.30
CA TYR A 134 -14.36 15.92 -8.48
C TYR A 134 -15.05 17.21 -8.07
N ASP A 135 -14.69 18.32 -8.70
CA ASP A 135 -15.30 19.65 -8.47
C ASP A 135 -15.40 20.03 -6.97
N ASN A 136 -14.30 19.85 -6.24
CA ASN A 136 -14.21 20.04 -4.78
C ASN A 136 -15.16 19.19 -3.91
N ARG A 137 -15.96 18.30 -4.51
CA ARG A 137 -16.73 17.29 -3.78
C ARG A 137 -15.88 16.05 -3.59
N GLN A 138 -15.96 15.52 -2.38
CA GLN A 138 -15.24 14.34 -1.95
C GLN A 138 -16.26 13.24 -1.72
N THR A 139 -16.08 12.11 -2.40
CA THR A 139 -16.95 10.96 -2.24
C THR A 139 -16.13 9.70 -2.11
N VAL A 140 -16.53 8.87 -1.16
CA VAL A 140 -16.03 7.51 -1.01
C VAL A 140 -17.11 6.59 -1.56
N THR A 141 -16.74 5.78 -2.54
CA THR A 141 -17.60 4.80 -3.19
C THR A 141 -16.99 3.42 -3.07
N MET A 142 -17.80 2.36 -3.25
CA MET A 142 -17.28 1.00 -3.29
C MET A 142 -16.86 0.67 -4.72
N ALA A 143 -15.58 0.36 -4.90
CA ALA A 143 -15.05 -0.25 -6.12
C ALA A 143 -15.22 -1.76 -6.04
N ILE A 144 -15.72 -2.39 -7.10
CA ILE A 144 -15.94 -3.83 -7.15
C ILE A 144 -14.78 -4.49 -7.88
N VAL A 145 -14.08 -5.39 -7.21
CA VAL A 145 -13.00 -6.19 -7.81
C VAL A 145 -13.57 -7.03 -8.94
N SER A 146 -12.99 -6.92 -10.13
CA SER A 146 -13.40 -7.66 -11.33
C SER A 146 -12.45 -8.81 -11.65
N SER A 147 -11.14 -8.62 -11.43
CA SER A 147 -10.13 -9.63 -11.70
C SER A 147 -8.84 -9.34 -10.93
N ILE A 148 -8.02 -10.38 -10.75
CA ILE A 148 -6.75 -10.30 -10.02
C ILE A 148 -5.70 -11.04 -10.84
N HIS A 149 -4.59 -10.36 -11.14
CA HIS A 149 -3.49 -10.92 -11.92
C HIS A 149 -2.19 -10.88 -11.13
N LYS A 150 -1.40 -11.93 -11.25
CA LYS A 150 -0.02 -11.93 -10.73
C LYS A 150 0.89 -11.29 -11.78
N VAL A 151 1.64 -10.29 -11.37
CA VAL A 151 2.59 -9.56 -12.23
C VAL A 151 3.94 -9.42 -11.55
N GLU A 152 4.99 -9.27 -12.35
CA GLU A 152 6.31 -8.89 -11.85
C GLU A 152 6.49 -7.39 -11.99
N GLY A 153 7.15 -6.79 -11.01
CA GLY A 153 7.41 -5.36 -10.99
C GLY A 153 8.68 -5.00 -10.25
N ARG A 154 9.21 -3.82 -10.56
CA ARG A 154 10.45 -3.35 -9.98
C ARG A 154 10.18 -2.59 -8.69
N GLY A 155 10.95 -2.93 -7.67
CA GLY A 155 11.04 -2.18 -6.42
C GLY A 155 9.79 -2.29 -5.54
N ILE A 156 10.02 -2.32 -4.24
CA ILE A 156 8.98 -2.45 -3.22
C ILE A 156 9.13 -1.35 -2.19
N TYR A 157 8.00 -0.76 -1.78
CA TYR A 157 7.97 0.40 -0.89
C TYR A 157 6.84 0.23 0.12
N ALA A 158 7.13 0.44 1.40
CA ALA A 158 6.16 0.42 2.51
C ALA A 158 6.41 1.63 3.43
N PRO A 159 5.78 2.78 3.15
CA PRO A 159 5.88 3.94 4.02
C PRO A 159 5.12 3.69 5.33
N LEU A 160 5.67 4.13 6.46
CA LEU A 160 4.94 4.17 7.73
C LEU A 160 4.19 5.50 7.82
N THR A 161 2.89 5.44 8.08
CA THR A 161 2.07 6.63 8.34
C THR A 161 1.64 6.66 9.81
N TYR A 162 1.29 7.84 10.33
CA TYR A 162 0.93 7.96 11.74
C TYR A 162 -0.39 7.23 12.05
N SER A 163 -1.38 7.28 11.16
CA SER A 163 -2.64 6.53 11.33
C SER A 163 -2.50 5.04 11.02
N GLY A 164 -1.44 4.61 10.33
CA GLY A 164 -1.30 3.24 9.85
C GLY A 164 -2.06 2.95 8.55
N ARG A 165 -2.58 3.99 7.89
CA ARG A 165 -3.41 3.95 6.69
C ARG A 165 -2.94 4.97 5.66
N LEU A 166 -3.27 4.76 4.40
CA LEU A 166 -3.02 5.68 3.30
C LEU A 166 -3.96 5.40 2.12
N LEU A 167 -4.15 6.40 1.25
CA LEU A 167 -4.79 6.21 -0.05
C LEU A 167 -3.74 5.91 -1.12
N VAL A 168 -3.76 4.70 -1.67
CA VAL A 168 -2.88 4.26 -2.76
C VAL A 168 -3.73 3.87 -3.95
N ASP A 169 -3.42 4.43 -5.12
CA ASP A 169 -4.20 4.25 -6.35
C ASP A 169 -5.70 4.50 -6.08
N ASN A 170 -5.98 5.52 -5.25
CA ASN A 170 -7.31 5.93 -4.77
C ASN A 170 -8.04 4.92 -3.86
N ILE A 171 -7.43 3.80 -3.49
CA ILE A 171 -8.00 2.83 -2.55
C ILE A 171 -7.44 3.05 -1.14
N ASP A 172 -8.30 2.91 -0.13
CA ASP A 172 -7.89 2.89 1.28
C ASP A 172 -7.23 1.57 1.65
N VAL A 173 -5.98 1.65 2.07
CA VAL A 173 -5.13 0.51 2.38
C VAL A 173 -4.38 0.74 3.69
N SER A 174 -3.94 -0.35 4.30
CA SER A 174 -3.04 -0.24 5.45
C SER A 174 -1.65 0.18 5.00
N CYS A 175 -0.87 0.81 5.87
CA CYS A 175 0.57 0.94 5.65
C CYS A 175 1.35 -0.31 6.09
N TYR A 176 0.66 -1.31 6.65
CA TYR A 176 1.23 -2.53 7.21
C TYR A 176 0.97 -3.74 6.32
N CYS A 177 1.73 -4.78 6.60
CA CYS A 177 1.58 -6.10 6.04
C CYS A 177 1.61 -7.15 7.15
N THR A 178 1.45 -8.42 6.78
CA THR A 178 1.41 -9.54 7.71
C THR A 178 2.50 -9.48 8.78
N LEU A 179 2.04 -9.44 10.02
CA LEU A 179 2.70 -10.06 11.15
C LEU A 179 1.99 -11.39 11.36
N ASN A 180 2.68 -12.45 11.80
CA ASN A 180 2.02 -13.70 12.18
C ASN A 180 0.88 -13.37 13.16
N PRO A 181 -0.40 -13.60 12.81
CA PRO A 181 -1.51 -13.25 13.70
C PRO A 181 -1.39 -14.05 15.00
N LEU A 182 -1.70 -13.43 16.13
CA LEU A 182 -1.85 -14.18 17.37
C LEU A 182 -3.15 -15.00 17.27
N GLN A 183 -2.99 -16.29 16.94
CA GLN A 183 -4.10 -17.22 16.78
C GLN A 183 -4.33 -18.00 18.08
N ILE A 184 -5.59 -18.15 18.47
CA ILE A 184 -6.03 -19.21 19.39
C ILE A 184 -7.07 -20.02 18.61
N VAL A 185 -6.81 -21.33 18.44
CA VAL A 185 -7.73 -22.27 17.77
C VAL A 185 -8.16 -21.77 16.37
N GLY A 186 -7.19 -21.35 15.55
CA GLY A 186 -7.40 -21.02 14.13
C GLY A 186 -8.23 -19.76 13.86
N LYS A 187 -8.49 -18.92 14.87
CA LYS A 187 -9.12 -17.60 14.70
C LYS A 187 -8.16 -16.49 15.10
N ASP A 188 -8.09 -15.46 14.26
CA ASP A 188 -7.39 -14.22 14.57
C ASP A 188 -8.17 -13.48 15.67
N ILE A 189 -7.57 -13.38 16.86
CA ILE A 189 -8.14 -12.58 17.97
C ILE A 189 -7.88 -11.09 17.71
N ILE A 190 -6.74 -10.78 17.09
CA ILE A 190 -6.27 -9.43 16.79
C ILE A 190 -5.87 -9.43 15.32
N SER A 191 -6.40 -8.49 14.54
CA SER A 191 -6.02 -8.38 13.12
C SER A 191 -4.53 -8.06 12.98
N SER A 192 -3.90 -8.54 11.91
CA SER A 192 -2.49 -8.23 11.59
C SER A 192 -2.24 -6.72 11.54
N HIS A 193 -3.23 -5.94 11.08
CA HIS A 193 -3.18 -4.48 11.11
C HIS A 193 -3.06 -3.96 12.55
N ALA A 194 -3.92 -4.40 13.47
CA ALA A 194 -3.91 -3.94 14.85
C ALA A 194 -2.63 -4.35 15.58
N LEU A 195 -2.13 -5.57 15.33
CA LEU A 195 -0.86 -6.04 15.90
C LEU A 195 0.32 -5.20 15.38
N ALA A 196 0.39 -4.94 14.08
CA ALA A 196 1.43 -4.10 13.49
C ALA A 196 1.35 -2.67 14.03
N HIS A 197 0.15 -2.13 14.09
CA HIS A 197 -0.11 -0.81 14.63
C HIS A 197 0.34 -0.68 16.09
N ALA A 198 0.14 -1.72 16.91
CA ALA A 198 0.65 -1.79 18.27
C ALA A 198 2.19 -1.88 18.31
N GLY A 199 2.79 -2.73 17.47
CA GLY A 199 4.25 -2.85 17.34
C GLY A 199 4.92 -1.51 16.98
N PHE A 200 4.32 -0.73 16.09
CA PHE A 200 4.83 0.59 15.70
C PHE A 200 4.44 1.73 16.65
N LEU A 201 3.74 1.47 17.76
CA LEU A 201 3.32 2.50 18.73
C LEU A 201 4.50 3.32 19.29
N PRO A 202 5.65 2.75 19.69
CA PRO A 202 6.76 3.54 20.22
C PRO A 202 7.28 4.58 19.22
N LEU A 203 7.42 4.21 17.94
CA LEU A 203 7.88 5.14 16.90
C LEU A 203 6.87 6.25 16.63
N ARG A 204 5.57 5.93 16.63
CA ARG A 204 4.49 6.92 16.47
C ARG A 204 4.40 7.88 17.65
N MET A 205 4.62 7.40 18.88
CA MET A 205 4.64 8.25 20.07
C MET A 205 5.88 9.16 20.06
N ALA A 206 7.05 8.64 19.69
CA ALA A 206 8.25 9.45 19.51
C ALA A 206 8.04 10.59 18.50
N PHE A 207 7.41 10.29 17.36
CA PHE A 207 7.00 11.29 16.38
C PHE A 207 6.03 12.32 16.99
N LYS A 208 4.97 11.88 17.67
CA LYS A 208 3.95 12.74 18.29
C LYS A 208 4.54 13.73 19.30
N PHE A 209 5.55 13.31 20.06
CA PHE A 209 6.24 14.16 21.04
C PHE A 209 7.40 14.98 20.44
N GLY A 210 7.55 14.99 19.12
CA GLY A 210 8.55 15.81 18.43
C GLY A 210 9.98 15.32 18.61
N LEU A 211 10.19 14.04 18.96
CA LEU A 211 11.53 13.46 18.99
C LEU A 211 12.07 13.38 17.55
N ASN A 212 13.37 13.65 17.37
CA ASN A 212 14.02 13.58 16.07
C ASN A 212 14.26 12.13 15.65
N ILE A 213 13.19 11.48 15.16
CA ILE A 213 13.22 10.11 14.65
C ILE A 213 13.77 10.01 13.22
N SER A 214 13.94 11.14 12.53
CA SER A 214 14.48 11.21 11.17
C SER A 214 16.00 11.40 11.13
N SER A 215 16.67 11.27 12.28
CA SER A 215 18.13 11.37 12.39
C SER A 215 18.83 10.31 11.53
N SER A 216 19.90 10.71 10.82
CA SER A 216 20.72 9.79 10.03
C SER A 216 21.39 8.68 10.85
N LYS A 217 21.46 8.81 12.19
CA LYS A 217 21.91 7.74 13.09
C LYS A 217 20.87 6.63 13.26
N LEU A 218 19.59 6.95 13.07
CA LEU A 218 18.47 6.02 13.21
C LEU A 218 18.04 5.44 11.87
N ILE A 219 18.46 6.03 10.75
CA ILE A 219 18.12 5.60 9.40
C ILE A 219 19.32 4.90 8.79
N ASP A 220 19.13 3.67 8.31
CA ASP A 220 20.21 2.94 7.63
C ASP A 220 20.46 3.43 6.20
N LYS A 221 21.48 2.85 5.54
CA LYS A 221 21.85 3.19 4.14
C LYS A 221 20.73 2.94 3.12
N SER A 222 19.75 2.10 3.44
CA SER A 222 18.59 1.81 2.60
C SER A 222 17.44 2.79 2.85
N GLY A 223 17.55 3.67 3.84
CA GLY A 223 16.52 4.63 4.22
C GLY A 223 15.47 4.08 5.18
N ILE A 224 15.71 2.92 5.81
CA ILE A 224 14.78 2.29 6.75
C ILE A 224 15.15 2.67 8.19
N HIS A 225 14.15 2.93 9.03
CA HIS A 225 14.36 3.27 10.44
C HIS A 225 14.82 2.03 11.23
N SER A 226 15.81 2.17 12.12
CA SER A 226 16.42 1.09 12.88
C SER A 226 15.41 0.27 13.69
N TYR A 227 14.45 0.96 14.32
CA TYR A 227 13.34 0.31 15.01
C TYR A 227 12.43 -0.50 14.06
N ALA A 228 12.14 0.01 12.86
CA ALA A 228 11.36 -0.73 11.87
C ALA A 228 12.12 -1.99 11.41
N ARG A 229 13.43 -1.88 11.18
CA ARG A 229 14.28 -3.03 10.87
C ARG A 229 14.33 -4.05 11.99
N PHE A 230 14.46 -3.60 13.25
CA PHE A 230 14.40 -4.47 14.41
C PHE A 230 13.08 -5.26 14.45
N LEU A 231 11.94 -4.56 14.31
CA LEU A 231 10.63 -5.21 14.27
C LEU A 231 10.53 -6.21 13.12
N MET A 232 10.94 -5.83 11.92
CA MET A 232 10.91 -6.75 10.77
C MET A 232 11.75 -8.00 11.02
N ASN A 233 12.94 -7.88 11.62
CA ASN A 233 13.78 -9.04 11.95
C ASN A 233 13.17 -9.94 13.03
N VAL A 234 12.43 -9.38 13.99
CA VAL A 234 11.72 -10.15 15.03
C VAL A 234 10.48 -10.86 14.47
N ILE A 235 9.86 -10.29 13.45
CA ILE A 235 8.60 -10.76 12.87
C ILE A 235 8.83 -11.77 11.73
N LEU A 236 9.84 -11.52 10.90
CA LEU A 236 10.12 -12.26 9.66
C LEU A 236 11.35 -13.18 9.75
N GLY A 237 12.11 -13.09 10.85
CA GLY A 237 13.22 -13.99 11.17
C GLY A 237 12.79 -15.13 12.04
#